data_AF-A0A356P7Q9-F1
#
_entry.id   AF-A0A356P7Q9-F1
#
_cell.length_a   1.000
_cell.length_b   1.000
_cell.length_c   1.000
_cell.angle_alpha   90.00
_cell.angle_beta   90.00
_cell.angle_gamma   90.00
#
_symmetry.space_group_name_H-M   'P 1'
#
loop_
_entity.id
_entity.type
_entity.pdbx_description
1 polymer ?
#
loop_
_entity_poly.entity_id
_entity_poly.type
_entity_poly.pdbx_seq_one_letter_code
_entity_poly.pdbx_strand_id
1 'polypeptide(L)'
;MIKQRILLISLVGLLIFGLLLGGKVVYQKKWQDVEIMQQSQHIPGVVSAKIVTIKGAKELDVATKKMTNLRQASLSLQKLDVNLPIRFLDQDNEALRKVLGQMQFAFQEGIAQGDFTGMEQKVRIQAENAGVQLEIEIDNEAIYVILNQGDAQLIEVIERQGKANYLPTEINRIG
;
A
#
# COMPACT_ATOMS: atom_id res chain seq x y z
N MET A 1 17.79 52.25 27.09
CA MET A 1 18.75 51.13 26.87
C MET A 1 18.22 49.76 27.30
N ILE A 2 17.50 49.61 28.42
CA ILE A 2 16.97 48.30 28.88
C ILE A 2 15.91 47.70 27.92
N LYS A 3 14.99 48.51 27.39
CA LYS A 3 13.94 48.06 26.45
C LYS A 3 14.50 47.46 25.15
N GLN A 4 15.56 48.03 24.59
CA GLN A 4 16.23 47.51 23.38
C GLN A 4 16.93 46.18 23.64
N ARG A 5 17.53 45.99 24.83
CA ARG A 5 18.17 44.72 25.21
C ARG A 5 17.13 43.61 25.38
N ILE A 6 15.98 43.90 25.98
CA ILE A 6 14.88 42.93 26.13
C ILE A 6 14.29 42.55 24.75
N LEU A 7 14.12 43.52 23.85
CA LEU A 7 13.64 43.27 22.49
C LEU A 7 14.59 42.36 21.70
N LEU A 8 15.90 42.61 21.82
CA LEU A 8 16.93 41.84 21.13
C LEU A 8 17.04 40.41 21.70
N ILE A 9 16.98 40.25 23.03
CA ILE A 9 16.95 38.93 23.68
C ILE A 9 15.68 38.15 23.28
N SER A 10 14.52 38.81 23.24
CA SER A 10 13.26 38.18 22.81
C SER A 10 13.30 37.76 21.33
N LEU A 11 13.91 38.57 20.46
CA LEU A 11 14.07 38.26 19.03
C LEU A 11 14.99 37.06 18.82
N VAL A 12 16.12 37.01 19.53
CA VAL A 12 17.07 35.89 19.47
C VAL A 12 16.44 34.62 20.04
N GLY A 13 15.71 34.73 21.15
CA GLY A 13 14.95 33.61 21.73
C GLY A 13 13.91 33.05 20.76
N LEU A 14 13.15 33.91 20.08
CA LEU A 14 12.16 33.51 19.07
C LEU A 14 12.82 32.83 17.86
N LEU A 15 13.97 33.33 17.41
CA LEU A 15 14.75 32.74 16.31
C LEU A 15 15.24 31.33 16.66
N ILE A 16 15.81 31.15 17.85
CA ILE A 16 16.28 29.84 18.32
C ILE A 16 15.09 28.88 18.48
N PHE A 17 13.98 29.35 19.05
CA PHE A 17 12.78 28.54 19.23
C PHE A 17 12.16 28.12 17.89
N GLY A 18 12.10 29.04 16.92
CA GLY A 18 11.69 28.75 15.55
C GLY A 18 12.59 27.75 14.85
N LEU A 19 13.91 27.84 15.04
CA LEU A 19 14.89 26.89 14.49
C LEU A 19 14.75 25.49 15.11
N LEU A 20 14.54 25.41 16.44
CA LEU A 20 14.34 24.15 17.14
C LEU A 20 13.02 23.47 16.74
N LEU A 21 11.93 24.23 16.62
CA LEU A 21 10.64 23.71 16.16
C LEU A 21 10.70 23.29 14.68
N GLY A 22 11.31 24.12 13.81
CA GLY A 22 11.50 23.81 12.39
C GLY A 22 12.37 22.57 12.17
N GLY A 23 13.47 22.45 12.93
CA GLY A 23 14.34 21.27 12.91
C GLY A 23 13.62 20.00 13.35
N LYS A 24 12.83 20.06 14.43
CA LYS A 24 12.06 18.90 14.94
C LYS A 24 11.07 18.38 13.90
N VAL A 25 10.33 19.25 13.22
CA VAL A 25 9.33 18.86 12.22
C VAL A 25 9.98 18.20 10.99
N VAL A 26 11.08 18.78 10.49
CA VAL A 26 11.81 18.21 9.35
C VAL A 26 12.46 16.87 9.71
N TYR A 27 13.01 16.76 10.92
CA TYR A 27 13.65 15.55 11.41
C TYR A 27 12.64 14.40 11.56
N GLN A 28 11.48 14.65 12.18
CA GLN A 28 10.45 13.63 12.36
C GLN A 28 9.91 13.07 11.03
N LYS A 29 9.69 13.92 10.03
CA LYS A 29 9.18 13.48 8.72
C LYS A 29 10.21 12.62 7.97
N LYS A 30 11.48 13.04 7.95
CA LYS A 30 12.53 12.29 7.23
C LYS A 30 12.89 10.97 7.92
N TRP A 31 12.82 10.89 9.24
CA TRP A 31 13.16 9.67 9.97
C TRP A 31 12.08 8.59 9.82
N GLN A 32 10.81 8.97 9.86
CA GLN A 32 9.69 8.04 9.67
C GLN A 32 9.74 7.33 8.30
N ASP A 33 10.01 8.09 7.22
CA ASP A 33 10.11 7.51 5.87
C ASP A 33 11.31 6.54 5.74
N VAL A 34 12.43 6.85 6.41
CA VAL A 34 13.64 5.99 6.38
C VAL A 34 13.41 4.70 7.15
N GLU A 35 12.76 4.75 8.32
CA GLU A 35 12.46 3.57 9.12
C GLU A 35 11.46 2.64 8.41
N ILE A 36 10.38 3.19 7.85
CA ILE A 36 9.40 2.44 7.04
C ILE A 36 10.08 1.79 5.84
N MET A 37 10.95 2.53 5.14
CA MET A 37 11.70 1.99 4.01
C MET A 37 12.62 0.83 4.44
N GLN A 38 13.34 0.95 5.55
CA GLN A 38 14.21 -0.11 6.05
C GLN A 38 13.42 -1.34 6.50
N GLN A 39 12.35 -1.17 7.29
CA GLN A 39 11.55 -2.28 7.78
C GLN A 39 10.82 -3.00 6.64
N SER A 40 10.30 -2.25 5.67
CA SER A 40 9.59 -2.83 4.51
C SER A 40 10.50 -3.65 3.59
N GLN A 41 11.78 -3.30 3.46
CA GLN A 41 12.75 -4.09 2.66
C GLN A 41 13.03 -5.49 3.22
N HIS A 42 12.73 -5.74 4.50
CA HIS A 42 12.84 -7.08 5.08
C HIS A 42 11.64 -7.97 4.74
N ILE A 43 10.58 -7.41 4.15
CA ILE A 43 9.40 -8.15 3.72
C ILE A 43 9.68 -8.72 2.33
N PRO A 44 9.66 -10.06 2.15
CA PRO A 44 9.93 -10.68 0.85
C PRO A 44 9.02 -10.12 -0.24
N GLY A 45 9.60 -9.78 -1.39
CA GLY A 45 8.88 -9.23 -2.55
C GLY A 45 8.63 -7.72 -2.53
N VAL A 46 8.83 -7.04 -1.38
CA VAL A 46 8.74 -5.59 -1.26
C VAL A 46 10.09 -4.94 -1.59
N VAL A 47 10.08 -3.96 -2.50
CA VAL A 47 11.26 -3.16 -2.89
C VAL A 47 11.38 -1.91 -2.03
N SER A 48 10.26 -1.25 -1.77
CA SER A 48 10.19 -0.07 -0.91
C SER A 48 8.76 0.23 -0.49
N ALA A 49 8.58 0.71 0.74
CA ALA A 49 7.34 1.36 1.18
C ALA A 49 7.58 2.85 1.48
N LYS A 50 6.67 3.73 1.06
CA LYS A 50 6.76 5.19 1.28
C LYS A 50 5.41 5.80 1.56
N ILE A 51 5.35 6.77 2.47
CA ILE A 51 4.13 7.55 2.70
C ILE A 51 4.03 8.62 1.62
N VAL A 52 2.93 8.61 0.87
CA VAL A 52 2.64 9.63 -0.14
C VAL A 52 1.35 10.36 0.22
N THR A 53 1.16 11.56 -0.32
CA THR A 53 -0.09 12.31 -0.20
C THR A 53 -0.69 12.49 -1.58
N ILE A 54 -1.83 11.85 -1.83
CA ILE A 54 -2.56 11.91 -3.08
C ILE A 54 -3.91 12.56 -2.81
N LYS A 55 -4.23 13.64 -3.55
CA LYS A 55 -5.49 14.39 -3.41
C LYS A 55 -5.82 14.80 -1.94
N GLY A 56 -4.79 15.06 -1.13
CA GLY A 56 -4.93 15.45 0.28
C GLY A 56 -5.07 14.30 1.28
N ALA A 57 -5.18 13.04 0.82
CA ALA A 57 -5.17 11.85 1.66
C ALA A 57 -3.76 11.23 1.71
N LYS A 58 -3.36 10.71 2.88
CA LYS A 58 -2.10 9.95 3.02
C LYS A 58 -2.35 8.48 2.72
N GLU A 59 -1.43 7.85 2.01
CA GLU A 59 -1.43 6.41 1.73
C GLU A 59 0.00 5.86 1.77
N LEU A 60 0.14 4.54 1.98
CA LEU A 60 1.40 3.83 1.97
C LEU A 60 1.60 3.15 0.60
N ASP A 61 2.49 3.71 -0.21
CA ASP A 61 2.89 3.15 -1.49
C ASP A 61 3.92 2.06 -1.29
N VAL A 62 3.59 0.83 -1.70
CA VAL A 62 4.44 -0.34 -1.57
C VAL A 62 4.84 -0.82 -2.97
N ALA A 63 6.05 -0.45 -3.39
CA ALA A 63 6.62 -0.95 -4.63
C ALA A 63 7.05 -2.41 -4.48
N THR A 64 6.63 -3.22 -5.43
CA THR A 64 6.92 -4.66 -5.47
C THR A 64 7.67 -5.00 -6.76
N LYS A 65 8.38 -6.14 -6.76
CA LYS A 65 9.01 -6.68 -7.97
C LYS A 65 8.42 -8.02 -8.35
N LYS A 66 8.54 -8.99 -7.45
CA LYS A 66 7.93 -10.30 -7.58
C LYS A 66 7.49 -10.75 -6.19
N MET A 67 6.23 -10.49 -5.91
CA MET A 67 5.57 -10.85 -4.67
C MET A 67 5.19 -12.32 -4.70
N THR A 68 5.36 -12.96 -3.56
CA THR A 68 4.84 -14.29 -3.25
C THR A 68 4.31 -14.22 -1.81
N ASN A 69 3.31 -15.02 -1.45
CA ASN A 69 2.73 -15.00 -0.11
C ASN A 69 2.25 -13.58 0.29
N LEU A 70 1.41 -12.99 -0.58
CA LEU A 70 0.90 -11.62 -0.43
C LEU A 70 0.22 -11.40 0.92
N ARG A 71 -0.42 -12.43 1.47
CA ARG A 71 -1.06 -12.37 2.78
C ARG A 71 -0.05 -12.08 3.89
N GLN A 72 1.07 -12.82 3.95
CA GLN A 72 2.09 -12.58 4.96
C GLN A 72 2.76 -11.20 4.79
N ALA A 73 2.99 -10.78 3.55
CA ALA A 73 3.53 -9.44 3.26
C ALA A 73 2.57 -8.34 3.75
N SER A 74 1.28 -8.49 3.46
CA SER A 74 0.20 -7.61 3.90
C SER A 74 0.11 -7.49 5.42
N LEU A 75 0.15 -8.62 6.13
CA LEU A 75 0.17 -8.64 7.60
C LEU A 75 1.43 -7.98 8.18
N SER A 76 2.57 -8.11 7.51
CA SER A 76 3.83 -7.50 7.94
C SER A 76 3.81 -5.99 7.74
N LEU A 77 3.21 -5.51 6.63
CA LEU A 77 3.04 -4.08 6.34
C LEU A 77 2.06 -3.41 7.32
N GLN A 78 0.95 -4.07 7.67
CA GLN A 78 0.01 -3.55 8.67
C GLN A 78 0.65 -3.36 10.06
N LYS A 79 1.69 -4.15 10.38
CA LYS A 79 2.42 -4.04 11.67
C LYS A 79 3.40 -2.86 11.74
N LEU A 80 3.62 -2.13 10.65
CA LEU A 80 4.51 -0.96 10.62
C LEU A 80 3.92 0.26 11.37
N ASP A 81 2.78 0.10 12.06
CA ASP A 81 2.08 1.13 12.88
C ASP A 81 1.80 2.45 12.14
N VAL A 82 1.67 2.37 10.81
CA VAL A 82 1.45 3.57 9.98
C VAL A 82 -0.04 3.94 9.94
N ASN A 83 -0.95 3.00 10.24
CA ASN A 83 -2.41 3.14 10.14
C ASN A 83 -2.86 3.93 8.89
N LEU A 84 -2.23 3.62 7.76
CA LEU A 84 -2.52 4.22 6.45
C LEU A 84 -3.00 3.13 5.50
N PRO A 85 -3.90 3.50 4.57
CA PRO A 85 -4.31 2.58 3.52
C PRO A 85 -3.09 2.25 2.63
N ILE A 86 -2.93 0.96 2.34
CA ILE A 86 -1.80 0.40 1.58
C ILE A 86 -2.19 0.33 0.11
N ARG A 87 -1.31 0.78 -0.77
CA ARG A 87 -1.40 0.53 -2.20
C ARG A 87 -0.18 -0.23 -2.69
N PHE A 88 -0.41 -1.36 -3.34
CA PHE A 88 0.67 -2.08 -4.02
C PHE A 88 0.93 -1.43 -5.38
N LEU A 89 2.19 -1.19 -5.67
CA LEU A 89 2.66 -0.79 -6.99
C LEU A 89 3.33 -2.01 -7.60
N ASP A 90 2.66 -2.58 -8.59
CA ASP A 90 3.05 -3.80 -9.28
C ASP A 90 3.54 -3.51 -10.70
N GLN A 91 3.89 -4.57 -11.43
CA GLN A 91 4.35 -4.49 -12.82
C GLN A 91 3.36 -5.25 -13.68
N ASP A 92 2.12 -4.76 -13.71
CA ASP A 92 1.03 -5.39 -14.42
C ASP A 92 1.09 -5.18 -15.95
N ASN A 93 0.14 -5.77 -16.66
CA ASN A 93 -0.09 -5.51 -18.07
C ASN A 93 -1.60 -5.53 -18.37
N GLU A 94 -1.97 -5.16 -19.59
CA GLU A 94 -3.39 -5.09 -19.97
C GLU A 94 -4.09 -6.45 -19.91
N ALA A 95 -3.39 -7.55 -20.22
CA ALA A 95 -3.96 -8.89 -20.16
C ALA A 95 -4.31 -9.29 -18.73
N LEU A 96 -3.40 -9.07 -17.77
CA LEU A 96 -3.62 -9.35 -16.34
C LEU A 96 -4.80 -8.55 -15.80
N ARG A 97 -4.91 -7.27 -16.15
CA ARG A 97 -6.05 -6.43 -15.74
C ARG A 97 -7.38 -6.92 -16.29
N LYS A 98 -7.39 -7.34 -17.56
CA LYS A 98 -8.60 -7.88 -18.19
C LYS A 98 -9.06 -9.17 -17.49
N VAL A 99 -8.11 -10.03 -17.14
CA VAL A 99 -8.39 -11.27 -16.39
C VAL A 99 -8.92 -10.94 -14.99
N LEU A 100 -8.27 -10.04 -14.25
CA LEU A 100 -8.75 -9.60 -12.95
C LEU A 100 -10.18 -9.02 -13.03
N GLY A 101 -10.44 -8.17 -14.03
CA GLY A 101 -11.76 -7.60 -14.26
C GLY A 101 -12.85 -8.65 -14.49
N GLN A 102 -12.52 -9.77 -15.13
CA GLN A 102 -13.45 -10.91 -15.28
C GLN A 102 -13.66 -11.68 -13.97
N MET A 103 -12.61 -11.78 -13.14
CA MET A 103 -12.65 -12.43 -11.83
C MET A 103 -13.45 -11.63 -10.80
N GLN A 104 -13.59 -10.31 -10.97
CA GLN A 104 -14.33 -9.45 -10.04
C GLN A 104 -15.74 -9.96 -9.73
N PHE A 105 -16.47 -10.47 -10.72
CA PHE A 105 -17.80 -11.03 -10.49
C PHE A 105 -17.77 -12.23 -9.53
N ALA A 106 -16.83 -13.15 -9.73
CA ALA A 106 -16.67 -14.30 -8.86
C ALA A 106 -16.28 -13.87 -7.44
N PHE A 107 -15.35 -12.91 -7.31
CA PHE A 107 -14.97 -12.38 -5.99
C PHE A 107 -16.15 -11.76 -5.26
N GLN A 108 -16.94 -10.91 -5.93
CA GLN A 108 -18.11 -10.27 -5.32
C GLN A 108 -19.20 -11.29 -4.97
N GLU A 109 -19.43 -12.29 -5.82
CA GLU A 109 -20.35 -13.38 -5.54
C GLU A 109 -19.91 -14.19 -4.31
N GLY A 110 -18.63 -14.56 -4.24
CA GLY A 110 -18.06 -15.29 -3.10
C GLY A 110 -18.14 -14.50 -1.79
N ILE A 111 -17.89 -13.19 -1.83
CA ILE A 111 -18.05 -12.31 -0.67
C ILE A 111 -19.53 -12.22 -0.24
N ALA A 112 -20.45 -12.02 -1.18
CA ALA A 112 -21.86 -11.81 -0.90
C ALA A 112 -22.58 -13.09 -0.44
N GLN A 113 -22.24 -14.24 -1.01
CA GLN A 113 -22.90 -15.52 -0.73
C GLN A 113 -22.14 -16.37 0.30
N GLY A 114 -20.87 -16.04 0.57
CA GLY A 114 -19.98 -16.87 1.38
C GLY A 114 -19.46 -18.13 0.68
N ASP A 115 -19.75 -18.31 -0.62
CA ASP A 115 -19.27 -19.43 -1.42
C ASP A 115 -17.85 -19.19 -1.95
N PHE A 116 -16.87 -19.26 -1.05
CA PHE A 116 -15.46 -19.04 -1.40
C PHE A 116 -14.87 -20.19 -2.22
N THR A 117 -15.37 -21.42 -2.06
CA THR A 117 -14.90 -22.58 -2.83
C THR A 117 -15.37 -22.50 -4.28
N GLY A 118 -16.63 -22.17 -4.52
CA GLY A 118 -17.15 -21.94 -5.86
C GLY A 118 -16.50 -20.73 -6.54
N MET A 119 -16.25 -19.65 -5.79
CA MET A 119 -15.45 -18.53 -6.27
C MET A 119 -14.04 -18.98 -6.69
N GLU A 120 -13.32 -19.73 -5.86
CA GLU A 120 -11.96 -20.20 -6.16
C GLU A 120 -11.94 -21.01 -7.48
N GLN A 121 -12.88 -21.93 -7.65
CA GLN A 121 -13.00 -22.72 -8.88
C GLN A 121 -13.21 -21.83 -10.11
N LYS A 122 -14.14 -20.87 -10.03
CA LYS A 122 -14.45 -19.93 -11.13
C LYS A 122 -13.22 -19.12 -11.53
N VAL A 123 -12.50 -18.54 -10.57
CA VAL A 123 -11.32 -17.71 -10.87
C VAL A 123 -10.14 -18.53 -11.37
N ARG A 124 -9.94 -19.77 -10.88
CA ARG A 124 -8.91 -20.68 -11.42
C ARG A 124 -9.17 -21.01 -12.88
N ILE A 125 -10.41 -21.36 -13.24
CA ILE A 125 -10.80 -21.62 -14.64
C ILE A 125 -10.56 -20.39 -15.51
N GLN A 126 -10.89 -19.19 -15.03
CA GLN A 126 -10.65 -17.94 -15.77
C GLN A 126 -9.14 -17.67 -15.98
N ALA A 127 -8.31 -17.91 -14.96
CA ALA A 127 -6.85 -17.78 -15.06
C ALA A 127 -6.26 -18.78 -16.06
N GLU A 128 -6.65 -20.05 -15.97
CA GLU A 128 -6.21 -21.13 -16.85
C GLU A 128 -6.56 -20.85 -18.32
N ASN A 129 -7.81 -20.44 -18.59
CA ASN A 129 -8.26 -20.08 -19.93
C ASN A 129 -7.49 -18.89 -20.53
N ALA A 130 -6.96 -18.01 -19.68
CA ALA A 130 -6.15 -16.87 -20.10
C ALA A 130 -4.64 -17.16 -20.13
N GLY A 131 -4.20 -18.37 -19.75
CA GLY A 131 -2.78 -18.71 -19.63
C GLY A 131 -2.05 -17.91 -18.56
N VAL A 132 -2.76 -17.51 -17.50
CA VAL A 132 -2.24 -16.73 -16.37
C VAL A 132 -2.11 -17.63 -15.15
N GLN A 133 -1.02 -17.49 -14.39
CA GLN A 133 -0.86 -18.20 -13.13
C GLN A 133 -1.54 -17.41 -12.02
N LEU A 134 -2.41 -18.08 -11.25
CA LEU A 134 -3.14 -17.49 -10.14
C LEU A 134 -2.63 -18.05 -8.80
N GLU A 135 -2.21 -17.16 -7.91
CA GLU A 135 -2.10 -17.44 -6.48
C GLU A 135 -3.23 -16.69 -5.76
N ILE A 136 -4.02 -17.43 -4.98
CA ILE A 136 -5.11 -16.88 -4.20
C ILE A 136 -5.03 -17.39 -2.77
N GLU A 137 -5.11 -16.47 -1.81
CA GLU A 137 -5.22 -16.76 -0.39
C GLU A 137 -6.38 -15.97 0.21
N ILE A 138 -6.99 -16.50 1.26
CA ILE A 138 -8.14 -15.87 1.92
C ILE A 138 -7.97 -15.97 3.42
N ASP A 139 -8.35 -14.90 4.12
CA ASP A 139 -8.65 -14.94 5.54
C ASP A 139 -9.91 -14.13 5.86
N ASN A 140 -10.15 -13.87 7.14
CA ASN A 140 -11.36 -13.20 7.63
C ASN A 140 -11.48 -11.74 7.16
N GLU A 141 -10.37 -11.13 6.74
CA GLU A 141 -10.29 -9.70 6.42
C GLU A 141 -10.31 -9.46 4.92
N ALA A 142 -9.57 -10.26 4.14
CA ALA A 142 -9.40 -10.03 2.72
C ALA A 142 -9.17 -11.30 1.89
N ILE A 143 -9.31 -11.13 0.58
CA ILE A 143 -8.87 -12.05 -0.47
C ILE A 143 -7.60 -11.45 -1.08
N TYR A 144 -6.53 -12.24 -1.11
CA TYR A 144 -5.22 -11.85 -1.61
C TYR A 144 -4.99 -12.52 -2.95
N VAL A 145 -4.80 -11.72 -4.00
CA VAL A 145 -4.71 -12.20 -5.38
C VAL A 145 -3.38 -11.79 -5.99
N ILE A 146 -2.67 -12.76 -6.55
CA ILE A 146 -1.51 -12.52 -7.41
C ILE A 146 -1.77 -13.20 -8.76
N LEU A 147 -1.66 -12.43 -9.83
CA LEU A 147 -1.68 -12.93 -11.20
C LEU A 147 -0.30 -12.76 -11.83
N ASN A 148 0.26 -13.83 -12.37
CA ASN A 148 1.57 -13.80 -13.04
C ASN A 148 1.44 -14.19 -14.52
N GLN A 149 2.11 -13.43 -15.39
CA GLN A 149 2.24 -13.75 -16.81
C GLN A 149 3.63 -13.31 -17.32
N GLY A 150 4.54 -14.29 -17.45
CA GLY A 150 5.94 -14.00 -17.79
C GLY A 150 6.62 -13.17 -16.69
N ASP A 151 7.11 -11.99 -17.05
CA ASP A 151 7.71 -11.03 -16.11
C ASP A 151 6.67 -10.08 -15.49
N ALA A 152 5.44 -10.03 -16.02
CA ALA A 152 4.39 -9.17 -15.49
C ALA A 152 3.70 -9.84 -14.29
N GLN A 153 3.39 -9.02 -13.28
CA GLN A 153 2.68 -9.43 -12.08
C GLN A 153 1.66 -8.36 -11.71
N LEU A 154 0.43 -8.80 -11.44
CA LEU A 154 -0.64 -7.98 -10.87
C LEU A 154 -0.94 -8.47 -9.46
N ILE A 155 -1.09 -7.53 -8.53
CA ILE A 155 -1.39 -7.76 -7.12
C ILE A 155 -2.66 -7.01 -6.77
N GLU A 156 -3.62 -7.70 -6.17
CA GLU A 156 -4.85 -7.09 -5.65
C GLU A 156 -5.18 -7.66 -4.28
N VAL A 157 -5.59 -6.79 -3.35
CA VAL A 157 -6.14 -7.19 -2.05
C VAL A 157 -7.57 -6.70 -1.95
N ILE A 158 -8.51 -7.65 -1.94
CA ILE A 158 -9.95 -7.38 -1.95
C ILE A 158 -10.49 -7.56 -0.54
N GLU A 159 -10.86 -6.47 0.10
CA GLU A 159 -11.40 -6.53 1.47
C GLU A 159 -12.82 -7.07 1.52
N ARG A 160 -13.11 -7.86 2.56
CA ARG A 160 -14.41 -8.51 2.76
C ARG A 160 -15.39 -7.67 3.59
N GLN A 161 -14.87 -6.78 4.44
CA GLN A 161 -15.66 -6.01 5.41
C GLN A 161 -15.68 -4.49 5.10
N GLY A 162 -15.24 -4.09 3.91
CA GLY A 162 -15.24 -2.68 3.47
C GLY A 162 -14.31 -1.78 4.30
N LYS A 163 -13.18 -2.31 4.77
CA LYS A 163 -12.31 -1.63 5.75
C LYS A 163 -11.35 -0.58 5.18
N ALA A 164 -11.32 -0.18 3.92
CA ALA A 164 -10.40 0.83 3.38
C ALA A 164 -8.90 0.72 3.82
N ASN A 165 -8.39 -0.45 4.21
CA ASN A 165 -6.96 -0.63 4.52
C ASN A 165 -6.13 -0.86 3.25
N TYR A 166 -6.78 -1.23 2.15
CA TYR A 166 -6.15 -1.46 0.86
C TYR A 166 -6.82 -0.61 -0.19
N LEU A 167 -6.01 0.00 -1.05
CA LEU A 167 -6.48 0.79 -2.19
C LEU A 167 -6.30 -0.02 -3.47
N PRO A 168 -7.25 0.09 -4.43
CA PRO A 168 -7.12 -0.58 -5.72
C PRO A 168 -5.85 -0.17 -6.44
N THR A 169 -5.28 -1.05 -7.25
CA THR A 169 -4.15 -0.66 -8.12
C THR A 169 -4.70 0.24 -9.25
N GLU A 170 -4.34 1.54 -9.29
CA GLU A 170 -4.78 2.51 -10.32
C GLU A 170 -3.64 2.95 -11.24
N ILE A 171 -3.92 3.04 -12.55
CA ILE A 171 -2.90 3.23 -13.62
C ILE A 171 -2.52 4.71 -13.84
N ASN A 172 -3.27 5.70 -13.36
CA ASN A 172 -3.06 7.10 -13.76
C ASN A 172 -3.04 8.07 -12.57
N ARG A 173 -1.83 8.37 -12.08
CA ARG A 173 -1.57 9.22 -10.91
C ARG A 173 -1.24 10.68 -11.23
N ILE A 174 -1.39 11.11 -12.48
CA ILE A 174 -1.08 12.47 -12.92
C ILE A 174 -2.29 13.06 -13.65
N GLY A 175 -2.99 13.93 -12.93
CA GLY A 175 -3.62 15.12 -13.49
C GLY A 175 -2.74 16.32 -13.17
#